data_AF-X8BKM3-F1
#
_entry.id   AF-X8BKM3-F1
#
_cell.length_a   1.000
_cell.length_b   1.000
_cell.length_c   1.000
_cell.angle_alpha   90.00
_cell.angle_beta   90.00
_cell.angle_gamma   90.00
#
_symmetry.space_group_name_H-M   'P 1'
#
loop_
_entity.id
_entity.type
_entity.pdbx_description
1 polymer ?
#
loop_
_entity_poly.entity_id
_entity_poly.type
_entity_poly.pdbx_seq_one_letter_code
_entity_poly.pdbx_strand_id
1 'polypeptide(L)'
;MTDRPSAESVADAATRYMVDEYRRFPTYGGAQRAVRQVVSLLAAGRSVLAHCFAGKDRTGFVIAVVLEAVGLDRDEILADYLRSNDAAPHLRARIMDMIQQRTDTELTPEVVTFTEARLSDEVLGVRPNT
;
A
#
# COMPACT_ATOMS: atom_id res chain seq x y z
N MET A 1 6.51 -25.96 27.14
CA MET A 1 7.57 -25.76 26.12
C MET A 1 6.84 -25.54 24.80
N THR A 2 6.35 -24.31 24.58
CA THR A 2 5.61 -23.97 23.36
C THR A 2 6.60 -23.59 22.29
N ASP A 3 6.80 -24.53 21.37
CA ASP A 3 7.59 -24.36 20.17
C ASP A 3 6.97 -23.23 19.33
N ARG A 4 7.63 -22.06 19.30
CA ARG A 4 7.28 -21.00 18.34
C ARG A 4 7.91 -21.38 17.01
N PRO A 5 7.20 -21.34 15.87
CA PRO A 5 7.89 -21.31 14.59
C PRO A 5 8.51 -19.92 14.46
N SER A 6 9.76 -19.73 14.87
CA SER A 6 10.51 -18.48 14.67
C SER A 6 11.69 -18.72 13.74
N ALA A 7 11.45 -18.56 12.44
CA ALA A 7 12.52 -18.43 11.45
C ALA A 7 12.23 -17.33 10.40
N GLU A 8 11.00 -16.81 10.34
CA GLU A 8 10.61 -15.81 9.34
C GLU A 8 10.84 -14.39 9.89
N SER A 9 11.49 -13.53 9.10
CA SER A 9 11.68 -12.13 9.47
C SER A 9 10.36 -11.35 9.40
N VAL A 10 10.29 -10.20 10.07
CA VAL A 10 9.13 -9.29 9.97
C VAL A 10 8.92 -8.84 8.53
N ALA A 11 9.99 -8.61 7.78
CA ALA A 11 9.96 -8.20 6.38
C ALA A 11 9.41 -9.29 5.46
N ASP A 12 9.80 -10.55 5.67
CA ASP A 12 9.29 -11.69 4.90
C ASP A 12 7.80 -11.89 5.16
N ALA A 13 7.40 -11.84 6.44
CA ALA A 13 6.01 -11.94 6.82
C ALA A 13 5.15 -10.82 6.22
N ALA A 14 5.67 -9.58 6.22
CA ALA A 14 5.02 -8.43 5.58
C ALA A 14 4.92 -8.59 4.07
N THR A 15 5.98 -9.05 3.41
CA THR A 15 6.01 -9.32 1.97
C THR A 15 4.94 -10.34 1.60
N ARG A 16 4.91 -11.48 2.28
CA ARG A 16 3.90 -12.53 2.04
C ARG A 16 2.49 -12.00 2.26
N TYR A 17 2.25 -11.28 3.36
CA TYR A 17 0.95 -10.69 3.64
C TYR A 17 0.50 -9.74 2.51
N MET A 18 1.38 -8.83 2.08
CA MET A 18 1.06 -7.90 1.02
C MET A 18 0.79 -8.64 -0.30
N VAL A 19 1.64 -9.59 -0.70
CA VAL A 19 1.43 -10.38 -1.94
C VAL A 19 0.06 -11.07 -1.93
N ASP A 20 -0.33 -11.68 -0.81
CA ASP A 20 -1.63 -12.33 -0.69
C ASP A 20 -2.79 -11.33 -0.71
N GLU A 21 -2.64 -10.15 -0.14
CA GLU A 21 -3.62 -9.07 -0.26
C GLU A 21 -3.77 -8.57 -1.71
N TYR A 22 -2.67 -8.33 -2.42
CA TYR A 22 -2.70 -7.91 -3.83
C TYR A 22 -3.39 -8.95 -4.73
N ARG A 23 -3.17 -10.26 -4.49
CA ARG A 23 -3.86 -11.33 -5.21
C ARG A 23 -5.38 -11.29 -5.03
N ARG A 24 -5.87 -10.79 -3.89
CA ARG A 24 -7.30 -10.71 -3.58
C ARG A 24 -7.97 -9.44 -4.11
N PHE A 25 -7.22 -8.36 -4.35
CA PHE A 25 -7.75 -7.07 -4.80
C PHE A 25 -8.82 -7.14 -5.90
N PRO A 26 -8.65 -7.91 -7.00
CA PRO A 26 -9.65 -7.99 -8.07
C PRO A 26 -11.02 -8.53 -7.62
N THR A 27 -11.04 -9.27 -6.51
CA THR A 27 -12.23 -9.94 -5.97
C THR A 27 -12.85 -9.21 -4.77
N TYR A 28 -12.18 -8.20 -4.22
CA TYR A 28 -12.74 -7.45 -3.10
C TYR A 28 -13.99 -6.67 -3.50
N GLY A 29 -15.00 -6.71 -2.62
CA GLY A 29 -16.21 -5.92 -2.75
C GLY A 29 -15.87 -4.44 -2.91
N GLY A 30 -16.26 -3.86 -4.04
CA GLY A 30 -16.01 -2.44 -4.35
C GLY A 30 -14.79 -2.16 -5.24
N ALA A 31 -13.82 -3.07 -5.38
CA ALA A 31 -12.64 -2.84 -6.22
C ALA A 31 -13.04 -2.64 -7.71
N GLN A 32 -13.87 -3.53 -8.24
CA GLN A 32 -14.40 -3.42 -9.60
C GLN A 32 -15.25 -2.15 -9.80
N ARG A 33 -15.99 -1.74 -8.77
CA ARG A 33 -16.79 -0.50 -8.80
C ARG A 33 -15.88 0.72 -8.86
N ALA A 34 -14.79 0.74 -8.09
CA ALA A 34 -13.82 1.82 -8.10
C ALA A 34 -13.17 1.96 -9.48
N VAL A 35 -12.68 0.86 -10.07
CA VAL A 35 -12.13 0.85 -11.43
C VAL A 35 -13.16 1.36 -12.44
N ARG A 36 -14.39 0.82 -12.41
CA ARG A 36 -15.47 1.25 -13.31
C ARG A 36 -15.75 2.73 -13.21
N GLN A 37 -15.80 3.27 -11.99
CA GLN A 37 -16.08 4.70 -11.75
C GLN A 37 -14.97 5.58 -12.32
N VAL A 38 -13.70 5.25 -12.05
CA VAL A 38 -12.56 6.00 -12.57
C VAL A 38 -12.56 5.99 -14.10
N VAL A 39 -12.69 4.81 -14.71
CA VAL A 39 -12.76 4.66 -16.18
C VAL A 39 -13.93 5.47 -16.76
N SER A 40 -15.11 5.41 -16.14
CA SER A 40 -16.30 6.12 -16.63
C SER A 40 -16.12 7.64 -16.58
N LEU A 41 -15.52 8.17 -15.52
CA LEU A 41 -15.26 9.60 -15.38
C LEU A 41 -14.22 10.09 -16.40
N LEU A 42 -13.14 9.32 -16.59
CA LEU A 42 -12.10 9.63 -17.57
C LEU A 42 -12.67 9.59 -19.00
N ALA A 43 -13.46 8.57 -19.35
CA ALA A 43 -14.12 8.46 -20.65
C ALA A 43 -15.10 9.62 -20.92
N ALA A 44 -15.67 10.22 -19.87
CA ALA A 44 -16.50 11.42 -19.96
C ALA A 44 -15.68 12.73 -20.03
N GLY A 45 -14.35 12.66 -20.19
CA GLY A 45 -13.46 13.81 -20.29
C GLY A 45 -13.31 14.58 -18.98
N ARG A 46 -13.51 13.94 -17.82
CA ARG A 46 -13.35 14.57 -16.51
C ARG A 46 -11.92 14.39 -15.98
N SER A 47 -11.43 15.40 -15.26
CA SER A 47 -10.23 15.27 -14.43
C SER A 47 -10.57 14.51 -13.14
N VAL A 48 -9.78 13.50 -12.79
CA VAL A 48 -10.04 12.59 -11.66
C VAL A 48 -8.83 12.52 -10.74
N LEU A 49 -9.05 12.70 -9.43
CA LEU A 49 -8.09 12.36 -8.38
C LEU A 49 -8.56 11.08 -7.69
N ALA A 50 -7.85 9.97 -7.90
CA ALA A 50 -8.06 8.73 -7.17
C ALA A 50 -7.07 8.66 -5.99
N HIS A 51 -7.57 8.46 -4.77
CA HIS A 51 -6.72 8.31 -3.59
C HIS A 51 -7.26 7.24 -2.64
N CYS A 52 -6.40 6.77 -1.75
CA CYS A 52 -6.78 5.96 -0.60
C CYS A 52 -6.14 6.58 0.65
N PHE A 53 -5.66 5.77 1.60
CA PHE A 53 -4.95 6.28 2.77
C PHE A 53 -3.51 6.67 2.41
N ALA A 54 -2.70 5.69 2.01
CA ALA A 54 -1.30 5.89 1.65
C ALA A 54 -1.09 6.30 0.18
N GLY A 55 -2.11 6.15 -0.67
CA GLY A 55 -1.99 6.39 -2.11
C GLY A 55 -1.16 5.35 -2.88
N LYS A 56 -0.63 4.29 -2.23
CA LYS A 56 0.23 3.29 -2.89
C LYS A 56 -0.53 2.06 -3.39
N ASP A 57 -1.24 1.32 -2.51
CA ASP A 57 -1.68 -0.04 -2.85
C ASP A 57 -2.98 -0.07 -3.66
N ARG A 58 -4.10 0.30 -3.03
CA ARG A 58 -5.42 0.30 -3.67
C ARG A 58 -5.50 1.31 -4.81
N THR A 59 -4.88 2.48 -4.62
CA THR A 59 -4.76 3.50 -5.67
C THR A 59 -3.89 2.98 -6.81
N GLY A 60 -2.70 2.45 -6.52
CA GLY A 60 -1.80 1.91 -7.53
C GLY A 60 -2.44 0.78 -8.35
N PHE A 61 -3.20 -0.12 -7.71
CA PHE A 61 -3.98 -1.14 -8.42
C PHE A 61 -4.98 -0.53 -9.41
N VAL A 62 -5.79 0.44 -8.97
CA VAL A 62 -6.78 1.08 -9.85
C VAL A 62 -6.10 1.81 -11.01
N ILE A 63 -5.04 2.56 -10.75
CA ILE A 63 -4.31 3.32 -11.77
C ILE A 63 -3.61 2.37 -12.76
N ALA A 64 -2.94 1.32 -12.27
CA ALA A 64 -2.30 0.32 -13.14
C ALA A 64 -3.29 -0.33 -14.11
N VAL A 65 -4.48 -0.72 -13.62
CA VAL A 65 -5.55 -1.29 -14.48
C VAL A 65 -6.04 -0.27 -15.51
N VAL A 66 -6.17 1.00 -15.14
CA VAL A 66 -6.59 2.07 -16.08
C VAL A 66 -5.54 2.29 -17.16
N LEU A 67 -4.25 2.37 -16.79
CA LEU A 67 -3.14 2.57 -17.73
C LEU A 67 -2.98 1.36 -18.67
N GLU A 68 -3.09 0.15 -18.15
CA GLU A 68 -3.09 -1.07 -18.95
C GLU A 68 -4.26 -1.10 -19.94
N ALA A 69 -5.46 -0.69 -19.50
CA ALA A 69 -6.65 -0.65 -20.35
C ALA A 69 -6.56 0.34 -21.53
N VAL A 70 -5.73 1.38 -21.42
CA VAL A 70 -5.46 2.32 -22.53
C VAL A 70 -4.21 1.95 -23.33
N GLY A 71 -3.55 0.84 -23.00
CA GLY A 71 -2.46 0.25 -23.79
C GLY A 71 -1.06 0.77 -23.50
N LEU A 72 -0.80 1.31 -22.30
CA LEU A 72 0.57 1.65 -21.89
C LEU A 72 1.43 0.40 -21.68
N ASP A 73 2.74 0.55 -21.88
CA ASP A 73 3.68 -0.54 -21.67
C ASP A 73 3.83 -0.85 -20.17
N ARG A 74 4.03 -2.14 -19.87
CA ARG A 74 4.16 -2.64 -18.50
C ARG A 74 5.26 -1.93 -17.71
N ASP A 75 6.36 -1.56 -18.36
CA ASP A 75 7.49 -0.88 -17.72
C ASP A 75 7.14 0.57 -17.33
N GLU A 76 6.31 1.27 -18.13
CA GLU A 76 5.81 2.61 -17.79
C GLU A 76 4.85 2.55 -16.60
N ILE A 77 3.96 1.55 -16.60
CA ILE A 77 3.02 1.32 -15.49
C ILE A 77 3.79 0.99 -14.21
N LEU A 78 4.80 0.12 -14.30
CA LEU A 78 5.62 -0.25 -13.15
C LEU A 78 6.43 0.94 -12.63
N ALA A 79 7.00 1.75 -13.53
CA ALA A 79 7.71 2.97 -13.14
C ALA A 79 6.79 3.93 -12.38
N ASP A 80 5.58 4.20 -12.88
CA ASP A 80 4.58 5.02 -12.16
C ASP A 80 4.25 4.45 -10.78
N TYR A 81 3.94 3.16 -10.72
CA TYR A 81 3.57 2.47 -9.48
C TYR A 81 4.69 2.51 -8.42
N LEU A 82 5.95 2.35 -8.83
CA LEU A 82 7.11 2.38 -7.94
C LEU A 82 7.45 3.79 -7.42
N ARG A 83 6.98 4.87 -8.05
CA ARG A 83 7.16 6.26 -7.52
C ARG A 83 6.53 6.45 -6.15
N SER A 84 5.58 5.61 -5.76
CA SER A 84 5.00 5.64 -4.41
C SER A 84 6.02 5.44 -3.28
N ASN A 85 7.17 4.81 -3.57
CA ASN A 85 8.26 4.62 -2.61
C ASN A 85 8.90 5.95 -2.16
N ASP A 86 8.93 6.96 -3.02
CA ASP A 86 9.51 8.28 -2.71
C ASP A 86 8.75 8.96 -1.55
N ALA A 87 7.48 8.60 -1.36
CA ALA A 87 6.63 9.10 -0.29
C ALA A 87 6.70 8.28 1.01
N ALA A 88 7.40 7.13 1.04
CA ALA A 88 7.43 6.25 2.22
C ALA A 88 7.95 6.93 3.50
N PRO A 89 9.00 7.79 3.47
CA PRO A 89 9.43 8.53 4.67
C PRO A 89 8.35 9.47 5.21
N HIS A 90 7.62 10.15 4.32
CA HIS A 90 6.53 11.04 4.70
C HIS A 90 5.34 10.26 5.28
N LEU A 91 4.99 9.13 4.66
CA LEU A 91 3.94 8.24 5.17
C LEU A 91 4.27 7.72 6.57
N ARG A 92 5.51 7.27 6.79
CA ARG A 92 6.03 6.83 8.09
C ARG A 92 5.83 7.90 9.16
N ALA A 93 6.30 9.12 8.88
CA ALA A 93 6.17 10.25 9.81
C ALA A 93 4.70 10.54 10.14
N ARG A 94 3.82 10.57 9.12
CA ARG A 94 2.39 10.81 9.32
C ARG A 94 1.71 9.73 10.15
N ILE A 95 2.06 8.46 9.95
CA ILE A 95 1.51 7.36 10.77
C ILE A 95 1.99 7.50 12.22
N MET A 96 3.27 7.87 12.43
CA MET A 96 3.79 8.09 13.77
C MET A 96 3.09 9.25 14.49
N ASP A 97 2.90 10.38 13.82
CA ASP A 97 2.14 11.51 14.35
C ASP A 97 0.73 11.08 14.76
N MET A 98 0.05 10.31 13.90
CA MET A 98 -1.29 9.80 14.16
C MET A 98 -1.34 8.87 15.38
N ILE A 99 -0.29 8.09 15.62
CA ILE A 99 -0.20 7.18 16.77
C ILE A 99 0.06 7.98 18.05
N GLN A 100 0.99 8.93 18.01
CA GLN A 100 1.31 9.81 19.15
C GLN A 100 0.14 10.69 19.57
N GLN A 101 -0.71 11.12 18.63
CA GLN A 101 -1.88 11.96 18.90
C GLN A 101 -3.08 11.18 19.48
N ARG A 102 -3.02 9.85 19.59
CA ARG A 102 -4.08 9.08 20.26
C ARG A 102 -3.94 9.22 21.77
N THR A 103 -4.67 10.19 22.32
CA THR A 103 -4.65 10.61 23.74
C THR A 103 -5.09 9.52 24.73
N ASP A 104 -5.75 8.45 24.28
CA ASP A 104 -6.35 7.42 25.13
C ASP A 104 -5.44 6.18 25.36
N THR A 105 -4.21 6.18 24.85
CA THR A 105 -3.28 5.05 25.06
C THR A 105 -1.91 5.56 25.49
N GLU A 106 -1.52 5.21 26.71
CA GLU A 106 -0.16 5.44 27.18
C GLU A 106 0.80 4.57 26.35
N LEU A 107 1.47 5.18 25.39
CA LEU A 107 2.42 4.49 24.50
C LEU A 107 3.72 4.26 25.28
N THR A 108 3.94 3.02 25.72
CA THR A 108 5.22 2.65 26.33
C THR A 108 6.35 2.74 25.29
N PRO A 109 7.61 2.98 25.70
CA PRO A 109 8.76 3.01 24.78
C PRO A 109 8.89 1.75 23.93
N GLU A 110 8.48 0.60 24.46
CA GLU A 110 8.48 -0.69 23.75
C GLU A 110 7.45 -0.71 22.60
N VAL A 111 6.25 -0.18 22.82
CA VAL A 111 5.21 -0.07 21.78
C VAL A 111 5.65 0.88 20.67
N VAL A 112 6.30 2.00 21.03
CA VAL A 112 6.85 2.94 20.04
C VAL A 112 7.91 2.26 19.18
N THR A 113 8.88 1.60 19.81
CA THR A 113 9.97 0.87 19.11
C THR A 113 9.41 -0.21 18.18
N PHE A 114 8.41 -0.97 18.64
CA PHE A 114 7.77 -2.01 17.82
C PHE A 114 6.99 -1.42 16.64
N THR A 115 6.34 -0.29 16.86
CA THR A 115 5.64 0.46 15.81
C THR A 115 6.62 0.95 14.75
N GLU A 116 7.78 1.50 15.16
CA GLU A 116 8.83 1.96 14.26
C GLU A 116 9.36 0.82 13.38
N ALA A 117 9.62 -0.34 13.99
CA ALA A 117 10.05 -1.53 13.28
C ALA A 117 9.02 -1.98 12.22
N ARG A 118 7.72 -1.88 12.51
CA ARG A 118 6.63 -2.22 11.58
C ARG A 118 6.39 -1.19 10.49
N LEU A 119 6.94 0.00 10.62
CA LEU A 119 6.85 1.01 9.56
C LEU A 119 8.08 1.00 8.66
N SER A 120 9.07 0.11 8.81
CA SER A 120 10.31 0.07 8.01
C SER A 120 10.05 0.15 6.49
N ASP A 121 11.05 0.57 5.72
CA ASP A 121 10.93 0.65 4.25
C ASP A 121 10.61 -0.72 3.63
N GLU A 122 10.98 -1.79 4.33
CA GLU A 122 10.65 -3.16 3.94
C GLU A 122 9.16 -3.48 4.06
N VAL A 123 8.45 -2.77 4.94
CA VAL A 123 7.00 -2.95 5.15
C VAL A 123 6.18 -1.91 4.38
N LEU A 124 6.62 -0.64 4.38
CA LEU A 124 5.90 0.45 3.71
C LEU A 124 6.17 0.50 2.20
N GLY A 125 7.35 0.07 1.77
CA GLY A 125 7.75 0.09 0.38
C GLY A 125 6.95 -0.89 -0.49
N VAL A 126 6.95 -0.61 -1.78
CA VAL A 126 6.44 -1.45 -2.85
C VAL A 126 7.66 -1.94 -3.65
N ARG A 127 7.74 -3.24 -3.90
CA ARG A 127 8.90 -3.85 -4.56
C ARG A 127 8.49 -4.45 -5.92
N PRO A 128 9.35 -4.39 -6.95
CA PRO A 128 9.16 -5.22 -8.13
C PRO A 128 9.25 -6.69 -7.72
N ASN A 129 8.51 -7.58 -8.40
CA ASN A 129 8.74 -9.02 -8.23
C ASN A 129 10.17 -9.35 -8.69
N THR A 130 10.96 -9.91 -7.79
CA THR A 130 12.22 -10.62 -8.10
C THR A 130 11.93 -12.03 -8.58
#